data_AF-A0A656KL18-F1
#
_entry.id   AF-A0A656KL18-F1
#
_cell.length_a   1.000
_cell.length_b   1.000
_cell.length_c   1.000
_cell.angle_alpha   90.00
_cell.angle_beta   90.00
_cell.angle_gamma   90.00
#
_symmetry.space_group_name_H-M   'P 1'
#
loop_
_entity.id
_entity.type
_entity.pdbx_description
1 polymer ?
#
loop_
_entity_poly.entity_id
_entity_poly.type
_entity_poly.pdbx_seq_one_letter_code
_entity_poly.pdbx_strand_id
1 'polypeptide(L)'
;MRRARMPTFLVFQRGEVIERVQGADMRKVQAIVQKLLPGTKDALADATTGENATSHSSWRLSENPPGYHDVTDQVDLDGLDLSNADLMFGRARVLFDDSKPTALQNGKQHETTTKDWVESDSDEQLMLFIPFQSRIKIHSLLITSLPASSSTSTSELAMRPRTIKIYTNHAYTLGFEEAEEITPIQAITLGDSDWDESGTATITLRYVKFQNVSSIVLFVVDGDGDCERTRIDRLKLVGEKGEMRDLGRLEKISHDD
;
A
#
# COMPACT_ATOMS: atom_id res chain seq x y z
N MET A 1 4.70 -15.01 49.36
CA MET A 1 3.64 -14.20 48.72
C MET A 1 4.29 -13.01 47.99
N ARG A 2 4.39 -13.05 46.65
CA ARG A 2 4.84 -11.89 45.86
C ARG A 2 3.71 -10.84 45.85
N ARG A 3 3.94 -9.66 46.44
CA ARG A 3 3.00 -8.53 46.35
C ARG A 3 3.02 -7.98 44.92
N ALA A 4 1.92 -8.13 44.19
CA ALA A 4 1.74 -7.45 42.90
C ALA A 4 1.78 -5.93 43.15
N ARG A 5 2.68 -5.21 42.47
CA ARG A 5 2.70 -3.73 42.48
C ARG A 5 1.62 -3.26 41.50
N MET A 6 0.66 -2.49 42.00
CA MET A 6 -0.42 -1.96 41.16
C MET A 6 0.10 -0.82 40.26
N PRO A 7 -0.33 -0.76 38.99
CA PRO A 7 0.01 0.35 38.09
C PRO A 7 -0.55 1.67 38.62
N THR A 8 0.15 2.77 38.34
CA THR A 8 -0.29 4.12 38.69
C THR A 8 -0.22 4.99 37.43
N PHE A 9 -1.33 5.61 37.08
CA PHE A 9 -1.45 6.52 35.94
C PHE A 9 -1.33 7.96 36.42
N LEU A 10 -0.52 8.75 35.73
CA LEU A 10 -0.37 10.19 35.95
C LEU A 10 -0.86 10.93 34.72
N VAL A 11 -1.69 11.93 34.96
CA VAL A 11 -2.34 12.72 33.91
C VAL A 11 -1.77 14.12 33.97
N PHE A 12 -1.19 14.55 32.86
CA PHE A 12 -0.56 15.86 32.73
C PHE A 12 -1.35 16.74 31.77
N GLN A 13 -1.52 18.01 32.10
CA GLN A 13 -2.00 19.02 31.16
C GLN A 13 -1.13 20.27 31.32
N ARG A 14 -0.58 20.78 30.21
CA ARG A 14 0.30 21.96 30.20
C ARG A 14 1.51 21.87 31.15
N GLY A 15 2.05 20.65 31.33
CA GLY A 15 3.25 20.42 32.15
C GLY A 15 2.99 20.23 33.65
N GLU A 16 1.76 20.36 34.13
CA GLU A 16 1.40 20.08 35.51
C GLU A 16 0.63 18.76 35.66
N VAL A 17 0.89 18.04 36.76
CA VAL A 17 0.17 16.82 37.12
C VAL A 17 -1.21 17.22 37.63
N ILE A 18 -2.25 16.92 36.86
CA ILE A 18 -3.64 17.20 37.24
C ILE A 18 -4.22 16.05 38.05
N GLU A 19 -3.91 14.81 37.70
CA GLU A 19 -4.57 13.67 38.31
C GLU A 19 -3.65 12.45 38.43
N ARG A 20 -3.81 11.72 39.54
CA ARG A 20 -3.08 10.49 39.84
C ARG A 20 -4.07 9.38 40.14
N VAL A 21 -4.14 8.38 39.27
CA VAL A 21 -5.01 7.21 39.44
C VAL A 21 -4.15 6.00 39.79
N GLN A 22 -4.32 5.48 41.00
CA GLN A 22 -3.60 4.29 41.46
C GLN A 22 -4.50 3.06 41.36
N GLY A 23 -4.04 2.00 40.69
CA GLY A 23 -4.81 0.77 40.45
C GLY A 23 -5.28 0.61 39.01
N ALA A 24 -5.86 -0.55 38.70
CA ALA A 24 -6.40 -0.91 37.38
C ALA A 24 -7.89 -0.50 37.23
N ASP A 25 -8.26 0.71 37.69
CA ASP A 25 -9.62 1.24 37.56
C ASP A 25 -9.85 1.81 36.15
N MET A 26 -10.11 0.92 35.19
CA MET A 26 -10.23 1.24 33.77
C MET A 26 -11.30 2.30 33.47
N ARG A 27 -12.40 2.32 34.23
CA ARG A 27 -13.48 3.31 34.08
C ARG A 27 -13.04 4.73 34.41
N LYS A 28 -12.18 4.91 35.42
CA LYS A 28 -11.68 6.24 35.81
C LYS A 28 -10.73 6.79 34.76
N VAL A 29 -9.83 5.95 34.26
CA VAL A 29 -8.90 6.33 33.19
C VAL A 29 -9.66 6.75 31.93
N GLN A 30 -10.68 5.99 31.52
CA GLN A 30 -11.52 6.34 30.37
C GLN A 30 -12.26 7.67 30.54
N ALA A 31 -12.83 7.93 31.72
CA ALA A 31 -13.52 9.19 31.99
C ALA A 31 -12.57 10.41 31.93
N ILE A 32 -11.33 10.26 32.40
CA ILE A 32 -10.32 11.33 32.34
C ILE A 32 -9.86 11.59 30.91
N VAL A 33 -9.63 10.53 30.12
CA VAL A 33 -9.30 10.65 28.70
C VAL A 33 -10.42 11.38 27.95
N GLN A 34 -11.68 11.01 28.19
CA GLN A 34 -12.84 11.67 27.59
C GLN A 34 -12.95 13.15 27.99
N LYS A 35 -12.62 13.49 29.24
CA LYS A 35 -12.63 14.87 29.73
C LYS A 35 -11.53 15.73 29.09
N LEU A 36 -10.38 15.14 28.78
CA LEU A 36 -9.25 15.85 28.16
C LEU A 36 -9.35 15.97 26.64
N LEU A 37 -10.10 15.08 25.99
CA LEU A 37 -10.28 15.04 24.54
C LEU A 37 -11.77 15.09 24.15
N PRO A 38 -12.43 16.25 24.24
CA PRO A 38 -13.80 16.40 23.78
C PRO A 38 -13.82 16.41 22.23
N GLY A 39 -13.84 15.22 21.62
CA GLY A 39 -13.86 15.05 20.16
C GLY A 39 -13.62 13.62 19.66
N THR A 40 -13.11 12.71 20.49
CA THR A 40 -12.75 11.34 20.10
C THR A 40 -13.78 10.32 20.58
N LYS A 41 -15.06 10.49 20.24
CA LYS A 41 -16.09 9.48 20.58
C LYS A 41 -15.93 8.18 19.77
N ASP A 42 -15.27 8.24 18.61
CA ASP A 42 -15.13 7.10 17.70
C ASP A 42 -13.81 6.32 17.83
N ALA A 43 -12.86 6.79 18.66
CA ALA A 43 -11.51 6.22 18.75
C ALA A 43 -11.28 5.25 19.93
N LEU A 44 -12.34 4.86 20.66
CA LEU A 44 -12.21 4.05 21.89
C LEU A 44 -12.88 2.67 21.78
N ALA A 45 -13.12 2.18 20.57
CA ALA A 45 -13.61 0.82 20.35
C ALA A 45 -12.50 -0.21 20.09
N ASP A 46 -11.28 0.22 19.76
CA ASP A 46 -10.21 -0.69 19.35
C ASP A 46 -8.90 -0.39 20.08
N ALA A 47 -8.78 -0.91 21.29
CA ALA A 47 -7.54 -0.88 22.06
C ALA A 47 -7.34 -2.22 22.76
N THR A 48 -7.06 -3.25 21.96
CA THR A 48 -6.35 -4.43 22.45
C THR A 48 -5.18 -4.76 21.53
N THR A 49 -4.02 -4.93 22.18
CA THR A 49 -2.72 -5.35 21.64
C THR A 49 -1.84 -4.19 21.17
N GLY A 50 -0.84 -3.90 22.00
CA GLY A 50 0.11 -2.82 21.76
C GLY A 50 1.20 -3.22 20.78
N GLU A 51 1.67 -2.24 20.04
CA GLU A 51 3.04 -2.13 19.55
C GLU A 51 3.32 -0.66 19.24
N ASN A 52 4.54 -0.23 19.54
CA ASN A 52 4.95 1.16 19.61
C ASN A 52 5.17 1.70 18.18
N ALA A 53 4.17 2.34 17.58
CA ALA A 53 4.28 2.99 16.27
C ALA A 53 4.05 4.49 16.42
N THR A 54 5.04 5.29 16.02
CA THR A 54 4.92 6.71 15.72
C THR A 54 3.67 6.95 14.87
N SER A 55 2.82 7.87 15.30
CA SER A 55 1.55 8.21 14.67
C SER A 55 1.76 8.91 13.31
N HIS A 56 2.11 8.14 12.28
CA HIS A 56 1.72 8.46 10.93
C HIS A 56 0.46 7.65 10.65
N SER A 57 -0.67 8.33 10.45
CA SER A 57 -1.90 7.69 9.99
C SER A 57 -1.68 7.20 8.56
N SER A 58 -1.09 6.01 8.41
CA SER A 58 -1.00 5.34 7.11
C SER A 58 -2.41 5.25 6.55
N TRP A 59 -2.60 5.70 5.31
CA TRP A 59 -3.88 5.57 4.65
C TRP A 59 -4.16 4.09 4.43
N ARG A 60 -4.95 3.51 5.35
CA ARG A 60 -5.29 2.09 5.35
C ARG A 60 -6.51 1.87 4.47
N LEU A 61 -6.36 0.99 3.51
CA LEU A 61 -7.41 0.54 2.63
C LEU A 61 -7.93 -0.78 3.20
N SER A 62 -9.18 -0.77 3.67
CA SER A 62 -9.88 -1.90 4.29
C SER A 62 -9.10 -2.66 5.37
N GLU A 63 -9.74 -3.60 6.07
CA GLU A 63 -9.04 -4.47 7.01
C GLU A 63 -8.40 -5.63 6.25
N ASN A 64 -7.15 -5.94 6.57
CA ASN A 64 -6.47 -7.08 5.96
C ASN A 64 -7.15 -8.39 6.37
N PRO A 65 -7.23 -9.39 5.47
CA PRO A 65 -7.75 -10.69 5.83
C PRO A 65 -6.93 -11.32 6.97
N PRO A 66 -7.58 -12.07 7.89
CA PRO A 66 -6.92 -12.59 9.08
C PRO A 66 -5.73 -13.48 8.71
N GLY A 67 -4.57 -13.18 9.31
CA GLY A 67 -3.31 -13.89 9.07
C GLY A 67 -2.39 -13.23 8.03
N TYR A 68 -2.87 -12.22 7.30
CA TYR A 68 -2.06 -11.48 6.33
C TYR A 68 -1.84 -10.02 6.77
N HIS A 69 -0.68 -9.47 6.42
CA HIS A 69 -0.27 -8.11 6.76
C HIS A 69 0.16 -7.34 5.51
N ASP A 70 0.27 -6.02 5.65
CA ASP A 70 0.85 -5.18 4.60
C ASP A 70 2.34 -5.52 4.48
N VAL A 71 2.75 -5.92 3.27
CA VAL A 71 4.14 -6.25 2.92
C VAL A 71 4.72 -5.30 1.88
N THR A 72 4.06 -4.15 1.67
CA THR A 72 4.47 -3.13 0.70
C THR A 72 5.85 -2.56 1.03
N ASP A 73 6.24 -2.57 2.31
CA ASP A 73 7.58 -2.17 2.76
C ASP A 73 8.72 -3.05 2.22
N GLN A 74 8.39 -4.24 1.70
CA GLN A 74 9.36 -5.15 1.07
C GLN A 74 9.69 -4.79 -0.37
N VAL A 75 8.97 -3.84 -0.99
CA VAL A 75 9.28 -3.35 -2.32
C VAL A 75 10.65 -2.69 -2.32
N ASP A 76 11.50 -3.07 -3.28
CA ASP A 76 12.73 -2.33 -3.56
C ASP A 76 12.37 -1.14 -4.47
N LEU A 77 12.20 0.02 -3.84
CA LEU A 77 11.78 1.26 -4.51
C LEU A 77 12.83 1.79 -5.51
N ASP A 78 14.10 1.39 -5.37
CA ASP A 78 15.19 1.83 -6.24
C ASP A 78 15.28 0.96 -7.50
N GLY A 79 14.84 -0.30 -7.41
CA GLY A 79 14.77 -1.24 -8.53
C GLY A 79 13.48 -1.19 -9.35
N LEU A 80 12.55 -0.28 -9.04
CA LEU A 80 11.31 -0.13 -9.79
C LEU A 80 11.58 0.31 -11.23
N ASP A 81 10.87 -0.30 -12.17
CA ASP A 81 10.87 0.12 -13.57
C ASP A 81 9.42 0.22 -14.06
N LEU A 82 9.12 1.28 -14.79
CA LEU A 82 7.78 1.60 -15.27
C LEU A 82 7.87 2.09 -16.70
N SER A 83 7.34 1.30 -17.62
CA SER A 83 7.32 1.59 -19.06
C SER A 83 5.98 2.18 -19.50
N ASN A 84 6.05 3.01 -20.55
CA ASN A 84 4.92 3.75 -21.12
C ASN A 84 4.22 4.73 -20.17
N ALA A 85 4.91 5.25 -19.15
CA ALA A 85 4.36 6.26 -18.24
C ALA A 85 4.73 7.69 -18.67
N ASP A 86 3.75 8.59 -18.62
CA ASP A 86 3.91 10.01 -18.91
C ASP A 86 4.70 10.70 -17.79
N LEU A 87 5.84 11.31 -18.18
CA LEU A 87 6.77 11.97 -17.26
C LEU A 87 6.23 13.28 -16.67
N MET A 88 5.11 13.80 -17.17
CA MET A 88 4.38 14.93 -16.58
C MET A 88 3.63 14.54 -15.30
N PHE A 89 3.58 13.23 -14.98
CA PHE A 89 2.95 12.66 -13.80
C PHE A 89 4.00 12.06 -12.86
N GLY A 90 3.53 11.39 -11.80
CA GLY A 90 4.39 10.69 -10.86
C GLY A 90 5.14 9.54 -11.52
N ARG A 91 6.26 9.12 -10.90
CA ARG A 91 7.02 7.93 -11.30
C ARG A 91 6.58 6.71 -10.48
N ALA A 92 7.05 5.51 -10.84
CA ALA A 92 6.73 4.25 -10.14
C ALA A 92 6.71 4.32 -8.60
N ARG A 93 7.65 5.07 -8.00
CA ARG A 93 7.75 5.25 -6.53
C ARG A 93 6.50 5.85 -5.89
N VAL A 94 5.77 6.73 -6.58
CA VAL A 94 4.58 7.39 -5.99
C VAL A 94 3.45 6.40 -5.73
N LEU A 95 3.43 5.27 -6.44
CA LEU A 95 2.43 4.23 -6.28
C LEU A 95 2.50 3.56 -4.90
N PHE A 96 3.67 3.59 -4.24
CA PHE A 96 3.91 2.94 -2.95
C PHE A 96 3.94 3.92 -1.78
N ASP A 97 3.42 5.13 -1.97
CA ASP A 97 3.31 6.13 -0.89
C ASP A 97 2.20 5.76 0.10
N ASP A 98 2.49 5.86 1.41
CA ASP A 98 1.54 5.55 2.48
C ASP A 98 0.44 6.61 2.67
N SER A 99 0.60 7.78 2.06
CA SER A 99 -0.36 8.87 2.11
C SER A 99 -1.53 8.64 1.16
N LYS A 100 -2.68 9.19 1.56
CA LYS A 100 -3.89 9.16 0.74
C LYS A 100 -3.66 9.94 -0.57
N PRO A 101 -4.02 9.37 -1.75
CA PRO A 101 -3.94 10.05 -3.04
C PRO A 101 -4.50 11.46 -2.96
N THR A 102 -3.76 12.44 -3.47
CA THR A 102 -4.19 13.85 -3.43
C THR A 102 -5.57 14.03 -4.08
N ALA A 103 -5.84 13.27 -5.14
CA ALA A 103 -7.11 13.30 -5.86
C ALA A 103 -8.32 12.77 -5.05
N LEU A 104 -8.09 12.03 -3.94
CA LEU A 104 -9.13 11.57 -3.02
C LEU A 104 -9.27 12.46 -1.78
N GLN A 105 -8.44 13.50 -1.62
CA GLN A 105 -8.50 14.40 -0.46
C GLN A 105 -9.65 15.40 -0.66
N ASN A 106 -10.69 15.29 0.18
CA ASN A 106 -11.85 16.19 0.16
C ASN A 106 -11.45 17.57 0.72
N GLY A 107 -10.99 18.44 -0.16
CA GLY A 107 -10.68 19.83 0.12
C GLY A 107 -10.07 20.42 -1.13
N LYS A 108 -10.60 21.56 -1.60
CA LYS A 108 -10.19 22.36 -2.78
C LYS A 108 -9.02 21.72 -3.51
N GLN A 109 -9.23 21.19 -4.73
CA GLN A 109 -8.18 20.82 -5.70
C GLN A 109 -6.97 21.70 -5.45
N HIS A 110 -6.09 21.23 -4.58
CA HIS A 110 -4.85 21.91 -4.37
C HIS A 110 -4.17 21.40 -5.62
N GLU A 111 -4.00 22.27 -6.60
CA GLU A 111 -2.95 22.09 -7.60
C GLU A 111 -1.64 22.00 -6.80
N THR A 112 -1.42 20.88 -6.13
CA THR A 112 -0.13 20.46 -5.68
C THR A 112 0.63 20.30 -6.98
N THR A 113 1.64 21.13 -7.17
CA THR A 113 2.52 21.12 -8.34
C THR A 113 3.09 19.72 -8.63
N THR A 114 3.08 18.84 -7.62
CA THR A 114 3.45 17.43 -7.71
C THR A 114 2.21 16.55 -7.92
N LYS A 115 2.10 15.95 -9.09
CA LYS A 115 1.15 14.86 -9.35
C LYS A 115 1.65 13.58 -8.67
N ASP A 116 0.81 12.95 -7.85
CA ASP A 116 1.15 11.77 -7.05
C ASP A 116 0.52 10.48 -7.58
N TRP A 117 0.23 10.43 -8.87
CA TRP A 117 -0.28 9.25 -9.58
C TRP A 117 0.50 9.06 -10.89
N VAL A 118 0.36 7.89 -11.50
CA VAL A 118 0.94 7.55 -12.80
C VAL A 118 -0.17 7.55 -13.86
N GLU A 119 0.14 8.04 -15.05
CA GLU A 119 -0.67 7.86 -16.26
C GLU A 119 0.18 7.30 -17.39
N SER A 120 -0.45 6.59 -18.32
CA SER A 120 0.22 6.17 -19.54
C SER A 120 0.42 7.32 -20.54
N ASP A 121 1.46 7.19 -21.38
CA ASP A 121 1.86 8.25 -22.32
C ASP A 121 1.20 8.11 -23.68
N SER A 122 1.36 6.95 -24.33
CA SER A 122 0.95 6.76 -25.73
C SER A 122 -0.42 6.10 -25.92
N ASP A 123 -0.74 5.11 -25.08
CA ASP A 123 -1.94 4.26 -25.17
C ASP A 123 -2.35 3.79 -23.76
N GLU A 124 -3.35 2.90 -23.66
CA GLU A 124 -3.85 2.38 -22.39
C GLU A 124 -2.88 1.48 -21.61
N GLN A 125 -1.77 1.06 -22.21
CA GLN A 125 -0.90 0.02 -21.65
C GLN A 125 0.10 0.59 -20.63
N LEU A 126 0.32 -0.13 -19.53
CA LEU A 126 1.36 0.19 -18.55
C LEU A 126 2.08 -1.08 -18.12
N MET A 127 3.41 -1.03 -18.04
CA MET A 127 4.23 -2.13 -17.56
C MET A 127 4.99 -1.70 -16.32
N LEU A 128 4.73 -2.34 -15.18
CA LEU A 128 5.40 -2.04 -13.91
C LEU A 128 6.16 -3.28 -13.41
N PHE A 129 7.47 -3.15 -13.27
CA PHE A 129 8.32 -4.11 -12.58
C PHE A 129 8.52 -3.71 -11.12
N ILE A 130 8.22 -4.65 -10.22
CA ILE A 130 8.25 -4.49 -8.77
C ILE A 130 9.19 -5.55 -8.20
N PRO A 131 10.47 -5.22 -7.94
CA PRO A 131 11.36 -6.11 -7.21
C PRO A 131 11.08 -6.07 -5.70
N PHE A 132 11.35 -7.20 -5.03
CA PHE A 132 11.25 -7.31 -3.57
C PHE A 132 12.62 -7.55 -2.94
N GLN A 133 12.85 -6.93 -1.78
CA GLN A 133 14.07 -7.07 -0.99
C GLN A 133 14.25 -8.49 -0.45
N SER A 134 13.13 -9.16 -0.15
CA SER A 134 13.08 -10.55 0.30
C SER A 134 12.03 -11.32 -0.51
N ARG A 135 12.07 -12.65 -0.47
CA ARG A 135 10.99 -13.44 -1.09
C ARG A 135 9.76 -13.34 -0.20
N ILE A 136 8.63 -12.97 -0.79
CA ILE A 136 7.38 -12.80 -0.06
C ILE A 136 6.31 -13.77 -0.56
N LYS A 137 5.32 -14.03 0.30
CA LYS A 137 4.06 -14.66 -0.09
C LYS A 137 3.02 -13.57 -0.26
N ILE A 138 2.29 -13.58 -1.38
CA ILE A 138 1.32 -12.51 -1.67
C ILE A 138 -0.07 -13.13 -1.74
N HIS A 139 -0.96 -12.63 -0.90
CA HIS A 139 -2.36 -13.03 -0.86
C HIS A 139 -3.21 -12.13 -1.76
N SER A 140 -3.07 -10.82 -1.63
CA SER A 140 -3.82 -9.84 -2.41
C SER A 140 -2.95 -8.68 -2.84
N LEU A 141 -3.31 -8.11 -3.99
CA LEU A 141 -2.79 -6.84 -4.48
C LEU A 141 -3.95 -5.85 -4.49
N LEU A 142 -3.78 -4.71 -3.84
CA LEU A 142 -4.75 -3.63 -3.86
C LEU A 142 -4.28 -2.59 -4.86
N ILE A 143 -5.15 -2.21 -5.79
CA ILE A 143 -4.90 -1.17 -6.77
C ILE A 143 -5.90 -0.05 -6.57
N THR A 144 -5.41 1.17 -6.36
CA THR A 144 -6.25 2.37 -6.32
C THR A 144 -6.10 3.10 -7.64
N SER A 145 -7.24 3.41 -8.24
CA SER A 145 -7.33 4.20 -9.47
C SER A 145 -8.66 4.95 -9.51
N LEU A 146 -8.62 6.18 -9.98
CA LEU A 146 -9.81 7.02 -10.13
C LEU A 146 -10.36 6.91 -11.55
N PRO A 147 -11.69 6.91 -11.70
CA PRO A 147 -12.31 6.92 -13.01
C PRO A 147 -12.12 8.28 -13.65
N ALA A 148 -12.27 8.34 -14.96
CA ALA A 148 -12.34 9.58 -15.71
C ALA A 148 -13.36 10.53 -15.07
N SER A 149 -12.91 11.71 -14.61
CA SER A 149 -13.82 12.71 -14.05
C SER A 149 -14.72 13.28 -15.15
N SER A 150 -16.03 13.27 -14.94
CA SER A 150 -17.02 13.75 -15.93
C SER A 150 -16.97 15.25 -16.21
N SER A 151 -16.06 16.02 -15.59
CA SER A 151 -15.96 17.47 -15.69
C SER A 151 -14.83 18.01 -16.56
N THR A 152 -13.96 17.17 -17.11
CA THR A 152 -12.81 17.58 -17.94
C THR A 152 -12.91 16.98 -19.34
N SER A 153 -12.44 17.71 -20.35
CA SER A 153 -12.49 17.31 -21.76
C SER A 153 -11.87 15.93 -21.98
N THR A 154 -12.51 15.10 -22.82
CA THR A 154 -12.21 13.67 -23.03
C THR A 154 -10.73 13.34 -23.31
N SER A 155 -9.96 14.27 -23.88
CA SER A 155 -8.53 14.09 -24.18
C SER A 155 -7.60 14.20 -22.97
N GLU A 156 -8.08 14.63 -21.81
CA GLU A 156 -7.31 14.65 -20.54
C GLU A 156 -7.84 13.63 -19.52
N LEU A 157 -8.71 12.72 -19.97
CA LEU A 157 -9.31 11.72 -19.10
C LEU A 157 -8.48 10.44 -19.17
N ALA A 158 -8.03 9.99 -18.01
CA ALA A 158 -7.47 8.66 -17.84
C ALA A 158 -8.51 7.73 -17.20
N MET A 159 -8.59 6.50 -17.71
CA MET A 159 -9.47 5.46 -17.20
C MET A 159 -8.79 4.58 -16.16
N ARG A 160 -9.59 3.76 -15.49
CA ARG A 160 -9.11 2.75 -14.55
C ARG A 160 -8.58 1.54 -15.31
N PRO A 161 -7.61 0.79 -14.77
CA PRO A 161 -7.22 -0.51 -15.32
C PRO A 161 -8.39 -1.48 -15.34
N ARG A 162 -8.59 -2.18 -16.45
CA ARG A 162 -9.59 -3.23 -16.60
C ARG A 162 -8.93 -4.59 -16.63
N THR A 163 -8.09 -4.85 -17.62
CA THR A 163 -7.37 -6.12 -17.77
C THR A 163 -5.94 -6.00 -17.25
N ILE A 164 -5.62 -6.81 -16.24
CA ILE A 164 -4.28 -6.85 -15.63
C ILE A 164 -3.72 -8.27 -15.74
N LYS A 165 -2.53 -8.38 -16.31
CA LYS A 165 -1.73 -9.62 -16.34
C LYS A 165 -0.59 -9.52 -15.33
N ILE A 166 -0.41 -10.58 -14.54
CA ILE A 166 0.61 -10.63 -13.49
C ILE A 166 1.60 -11.75 -13.81
N TYR A 167 2.88 -11.41 -13.81
CA TYR A 167 4.01 -12.33 -13.92
C TYR A 167 4.86 -12.20 -12.65
N THR A 168 5.61 -13.24 -12.32
CA THR A 168 6.42 -13.28 -11.09
C THR A 168 7.80 -13.83 -11.36
N ASN A 169 8.78 -13.41 -10.56
CA ASN A 169 10.14 -13.96 -10.57
C ASN A 169 10.91 -13.74 -11.88
N HIS A 170 10.61 -12.66 -12.59
CA HIS A 170 11.43 -12.17 -13.70
C HIS A 170 12.60 -11.33 -13.16
N ALA A 171 13.74 -11.37 -13.85
CA ALA A 171 14.95 -10.65 -13.44
C ALA A 171 14.93 -9.16 -13.84
N TYR A 172 14.11 -8.80 -14.83
CA TYR A 172 13.98 -7.46 -15.40
C TYR A 172 12.53 -7.24 -15.88
N THR A 173 12.19 -6.02 -16.26
CA THR A 173 10.86 -5.68 -16.82
C THR A 173 10.62 -6.43 -18.13
N LEU A 174 9.41 -6.94 -18.34
CA LEU A 174 9.07 -7.59 -19.62
C LEU A 174 8.79 -6.55 -20.70
N GLY A 175 9.15 -6.86 -21.94
CA GLY A 175 8.63 -6.12 -23.10
C GLY A 175 7.13 -6.38 -23.29
N PHE A 176 6.40 -5.45 -23.91
CA PHE A 176 4.96 -5.61 -24.19
C PHE A 176 4.69 -6.83 -25.08
N GLU A 177 5.43 -6.98 -26.19
CA GLU A 177 5.33 -8.13 -27.09
C GLU A 177 5.66 -9.46 -26.35
N GLU A 178 6.74 -9.46 -25.55
CA GLU A 178 7.14 -10.62 -24.76
C GLU A 178 6.06 -11.03 -23.75
N ALA A 179 5.42 -10.06 -23.09
CA ALA A 179 4.35 -10.30 -22.14
C ALA A 179 3.11 -10.90 -22.81
N GLU A 180 2.84 -10.58 -24.07
CA GLU A 180 1.72 -11.17 -24.82
C GLU A 180 1.96 -12.64 -25.19
N GLU A 181 3.19 -13.02 -25.48
CA GLU A 181 3.57 -14.40 -25.82
C GLU A 181 3.65 -15.31 -24.59
N ILE A 182 4.05 -14.77 -23.45
CA ILE A 182 4.21 -15.52 -22.21
C ILE A 182 2.85 -15.67 -21.51
N THR A 183 2.56 -16.90 -21.04
CA THR A 183 1.38 -17.14 -20.20
C THR A 183 1.53 -16.45 -18.84
N PRO A 184 0.66 -15.51 -18.46
CA PRO A 184 0.72 -14.88 -17.15
C PRO A 184 0.41 -15.90 -16.03
N ILE A 185 0.98 -15.69 -14.85
CA ILE A 185 0.67 -16.50 -13.66
C ILE A 185 -0.81 -16.35 -13.30
N GLN A 186 -1.32 -15.12 -13.44
CA GLN A 186 -2.72 -14.80 -13.27
C GLN A 186 -3.09 -13.62 -14.17
N ALA A 187 -4.22 -13.71 -14.85
CA ALA A 187 -4.86 -12.60 -15.54
C ALA A 187 -6.18 -12.28 -14.81
N ILE A 188 -6.43 -11.01 -14.56
CA ILE A 188 -7.63 -10.51 -13.89
C ILE A 188 -8.30 -9.49 -14.82
N THR A 189 -9.63 -9.53 -14.86
CA THR A 189 -10.47 -8.50 -15.47
C THR A 189 -11.30 -7.87 -14.36
N LEU A 190 -11.08 -6.59 -14.12
CA LEU A 190 -11.83 -5.76 -13.17
C LEU A 190 -13.07 -5.19 -13.85
N GLY A 191 -14.19 -5.16 -13.14
CA GLY A 191 -15.39 -4.43 -13.52
C GLY A 191 -15.78 -3.37 -12.49
N ASP A 192 -16.85 -2.63 -12.78
CA ASP A 192 -17.36 -1.56 -11.91
C ASP A 192 -17.58 -2.00 -10.44
N SER A 193 -18.03 -3.24 -10.23
CA SER A 193 -18.33 -3.77 -8.90
C SER A 193 -17.10 -4.11 -8.06
N ASP A 194 -15.92 -4.19 -8.66
CA ASP A 194 -14.68 -4.55 -7.96
C ASP A 194 -14.05 -3.34 -7.24
N TRP A 195 -14.49 -2.13 -7.59
CA TRP A 195 -13.99 -0.88 -7.04
C TRP A 195 -14.81 -0.45 -5.82
N ASP A 196 -14.15 -0.17 -4.70
CA ASP A 196 -14.78 0.38 -3.51
C ASP A 196 -15.01 1.91 -3.61
N GLU A 197 -15.65 2.49 -2.59
CA GLU A 197 -15.90 3.93 -2.50
C GLU A 197 -14.63 4.79 -2.48
N SER A 198 -13.49 4.20 -2.12
CA SER A 198 -12.18 4.86 -2.17
C SER A 198 -11.50 4.75 -3.54
N GLY A 199 -12.15 4.10 -4.51
CA GLY A 199 -11.57 3.84 -5.82
C GLY A 199 -10.49 2.76 -5.80
N THR A 200 -10.61 1.80 -4.90
CA THR A 200 -9.65 0.70 -4.74
C THR A 200 -10.28 -0.64 -5.07
N ALA A 201 -9.61 -1.41 -5.92
CA ALA A 201 -9.94 -2.79 -6.19
C ALA A 201 -8.99 -3.73 -5.43
N THR A 202 -9.56 -4.73 -4.74
CA THR A 202 -8.80 -5.78 -4.05
C THR A 202 -8.69 -7.01 -4.94
N ILE A 203 -7.52 -7.20 -5.54
CA ILE A 203 -7.23 -8.35 -6.40
C ILE A 203 -6.77 -9.51 -5.54
N THR A 204 -7.64 -10.51 -5.37
CA THR A 204 -7.26 -11.76 -4.70
C THR A 204 -6.41 -12.61 -5.63
N LEU A 205 -5.17 -12.88 -5.20
CA LEU A 205 -4.23 -13.68 -5.97
C LEU A 205 -4.42 -15.16 -5.65
N ARG A 206 -4.04 -16.02 -6.60
CA ARG A 206 -3.99 -17.47 -6.40
C ARG A 206 -2.84 -17.81 -5.47
N TYR A 207 -3.02 -17.65 -4.15
CA TYR A 207 -1.99 -17.74 -3.11
C TYR A 207 -0.99 -18.90 -3.30
N VAL A 208 -1.45 -20.08 -3.75
CA VAL A 208 -0.59 -21.25 -4.04
C VAL A 208 0.47 -21.03 -5.13
N LYS A 209 0.28 -20.07 -6.04
CA LYS A 209 1.25 -19.66 -7.07
C LYS A 209 2.13 -18.49 -6.62
N PHE A 210 1.73 -17.77 -5.57
CA PHE A 210 2.40 -16.58 -5.06
C PHE A 210 3.06 -16.84 -3.69
N GLN A 211 3.58 -18.05 -3.45
CA GLN A 211 4.26 -18.43 -2.19
C GLN A 211 5.73 -18.00 -2.11
N ASN A 212 6.35 -17.69 -3.24
CA ASN A 212 7.79 -17.49 -3.31
C ASN A 212 8.07 -16.49 -4.43
N VAL A 213 7.78 -15.22 -4.14
CA VAL A 213 7.82 -14.12 -5.11
C VAL A 213 8.98 -13.20 -4.76
N SER A 214 9.96 -13.06 -5.67
CA SER A 214 11.07 -12.10 -5.58
C SER A 214 10.86 -10.85 -6.45
N SER A 215 9.93 -10.92 -7.40
CA SER A 215 9.52 -9.78 -8.21
C SER A 215 8.13 -10.01 -8.79
N ILE A 216 7.42 -8.93 -9.08
CA ILE A 216 6.19 -8.91 -9.88
C ILE A 216 6.45 -8.08 -11.14
N VAL A 217 5.92 -8.53 -12.27
CA VAL A 217 5.64 -7.68 -13.42
C VAL A 217 4.12 -7.55 -13.50
N LEU A 218 3.63 -6.32 -13.39
CA LEU A 218 2.22 -5.97 -13.49
C LEU A 218 2.01 -5.27 -14.84
N PHE A 219 1.31 -5.95 -15.73
CA PHE A 219 0.99 -5.46 -17.07
C PHE A 219 -0.49 -5.07 -17.12
N VAL A 220 -0.76 -3.79 -17.23
CA VAL A 220 -2.09 -3.27 -17.57
C VAL A 220 -2.24 -3.30 -19.07
N VAL A 221 -3.19 -4.10 -19.55
CA VAL A 221 -3.42 -4.35 -20.98
C VAL A 221 -4.42 -3.35 -21.55
N ASP A 222 -5.49 -3.09 -20.79
CA ASP A 222 -6.54 -2.15 -21.17
C ASP A 222 -7.17 -1.49 -19.94
N GLY A 223 -7.96 -0.45 -20.22
CA GLY A 223 -8.69 0.28 -19.21
C GLY A 223 -10.21 0.16 -19.36
N ASP A 224 -10.91 0.72 -18.38
CA ASP A 224 -12.35 0.69 -18.30
C ASP A 224 -12.97 1.98 -18.85
N GLY A 225 -13.43 1.92 -20.10
CA GLY A 225 -14.01 3.03 -20.84
C GLY A 225 -13.35 3.23 -22.20
N ASP A 226 -13.60 4.39 -22.80
CA ASP A 226 -13.11 4.77 -24.14
C ASP A 226 -12.01 5.85 -24.08
N CYS A 227 -11.33 5.98 -22.93
CA CYS A 227 -10.22 6.92 -22.80
C CYS A 227 -8.95 6.31 -23.41
N GLU A 228 -8.00 7.15 -23.85
CA GLU A 228 -6.76 6.64 -24.48
C GLU A 228 -5.67 6.29 -23.46
N ARG A 229 -5.82 6.70 -22.20
CA ARG A 229 -4.79 6.57 -21.17
C ARG A 229 -5.32 5.90 -19.91
N THR A 230 -4.46 5.17 -19.22
CA THR A 230 -4.80 4.50 -17.96
C THR A 230 -4.08 5.15 -16.79
N ARG A 231 -4.78 5.29 -15.66
CA ARG A 231 -4.26 5.90 -14.43
C ARG A 231 -4.10 4.89 -13.30
N ILE A 232 -3.04 5.01 -12.52
CA ILE A 232 -2.87 4.29 -11.25
C ILE A 232 -2.40 5.27 -10.18
N ASP A 233 -3.09 5.30 -9.05
CA ASP A 233 -2.79 6.18 -7.93
C ASP A 233 -1.89 5.49 -6.90
N ARG A 234 -2.27 4.28 -6.47
CA ARG A 234 -1.58 3.54 -5.40
C ARG A 234 -1.62 2.04 -5.62
N LEU A 235 -0.60 1.37 -5.09
CA LEU A 235 -0.47 -0.08 -5.04
C LEU A 235 -0.11 -0.50 -3.62
N LYS A 236 -0.84 -1.48 -3.09
CA LYS A 236 -0.48 -2.15 -1.84
C LYS A 236 -0.46 -3.65 -2.00
N LEU A 237 0.42 -4.29 -1.23
CA LEU A 237 0.60 -5.73 -1.24
C LEU A 237 0.25 -6.28 0.14
N VAL A 238 -0.66 -7.25 0.17
CA VAL A 238 -1.08 -7.93 1.40
C VAL A 238 -0.65 -9.37 1.32
N GLY A 239 0.04 -9.84 2.36
CA GLY A 239 0.64 -11.17 2.35
C GLY A 239 1.43 -11.48 3.61
N GLU A 240 2.48 -12.29 3.44
CA GLU A 240 3.43 -12.64 4.49
C GLU A 240 4.86 -12.38 4.00
N LYS A 241 5.67 -11.75 4.84
CA LYS A 241 7.12 -11.69 4.62
C LYS A 241 7.68 -13.12 4.69
N GLY A 242 8.41 -13.52 3.65
CA GLY A 242 9.12 -14.80 3.67
C GLY A 242 10.47 -14.67 4.37
N GLU A 243 11.23 -15.76 4.37
CA GLU A 243 12.55 -15.78 4.98
C GLU A 243 13.51 -14.85 4.22
N MET A 244 14.14 -13.94 4.97
CA MET A 244 15.16 -13.03 4.45
C MET A 244 16.31 -13.85 3.88
N ARG A 245 16.76 -13.52 2.66
CA ARG A 245 17.92 -14.16 2.04
C ARG A 245 19.10 -14.03 3.00
N ASP A 246 19.61 -15.15 3.52
CA ASP A 246 20.94 -15.20 4.10
C ASP A 246 21.91 -14.82 2.96
N LEU A 247 22.33 -13.56 2.95
CA LEU A 247 23.47 -13.10 2.16
C LEU A 247 24.67 -13.83 2.77
N GLY A 248 25.01 -14.98 2.17
CA GLY A 248 26.05 -15.88 2.63
C GLY A 248 27.23 -15.08 3.15
N ARG A 249 27.49 -15.22 4.45
CA ARG A 249 28.58 -14.59 5.17
C ARG A 249 29.86 -14.79 4.36
N LEU A 250 30.33 -13.73 3.69
CA LEU A 250 31.60 -13.72 2.99
C LEU A 250 32.69 -13.91 4.04
N GLU A 251 33.16 -15.14 4.20
CA GLU A 251 34.33 -15.43 5.02
C GLU A 251 35.55 -14.83 4.31
N LYS A 252 36.20 -13.87 4.98
CA LYS A 252 37.52 -13.38 4.56
C LYS A 252 38.47 -14.56 4.52
N ILE A 253 38.90 -14.97 3.33
CA ILE A 253 40.16 -15.71 3.18
C ILE A 253 41.26 -14.79 3.74
N SER A 254 41.85 -15.16 4.87
CA SER A 254 43.13 -14.60 5.30
C SER A 254 44.23 -15.21 4.44
N HIS A 255 44.91 -14.39 3.65
CA HIS A 255 46.19 -14.77 3.02
C HIS A 255 47.27 -14.56 4.09
N ASP A 256 47.96 -15.63 4.43
CA ASP A 256 49.08 -15.67 5.38
C ASP A 256 50.35 -15.78 4.52
N ASP A 257 51.13 -14.70 4.47
CA ASP A 257 52.51 -14.65 3.94
C ASP A 257 53.32 -13.61 4.73
#